data_AF-A0A1H4CM64-F1
#
_entry.id   AF-A0A1H4CM64-F1
#
_cell.length_a   1.000
_cell.length_b   1.000
_cell.length_c   1.000
_cell.angle_alpha   90.00
_cell.angle_beta   90.00
_cell.angle_gamma   90.00
#
_symmetry.space_group_name_H-M   'P 1'
#
loop_
_entity.id
_entity.type
_entity.pdbx_description
1 polymer ?
#
loop_
_entity_poly.entity_id
_entity_poly.type
_entity_poly.pdbx_seq_one_letter_code
_entity_poly.pdbx_strand_id
1 'polypeptide(L)'
;MDLVKEVQAAGVVGAGGAGFPTHIKLGATAECFIVNAVECEPLIATDKYLCRQEADKIIKGIQAIGWALGAKRLIIALKESYVAEIACLQKAIKEAKAAIEIVTLPPFYPAGDEQSLVYEVLGRIVPERGLPLDVGVVVDNVGTVVDVWNATQEKPVTHKILSVVGEVDNPTLLQVPLGTPIKDCLTQAKMKSGEMAVLLGGPMMGRILTDSGDIDGAVVTKTLGNLLVLPRNHELVRRGTTSIQGIKRQALSACIQCQMCTDLCPRFLIGHWVKPHEVMRHAFKENSLGDDAFIRAFGSAVNCCDCGICELFACPMGLSPRRMNGYFKEKLRERGLTIEKGRDPRVHPMIAHRRIPTHRLIARINLQAYEGQKPRECGQLSPPLVRIPLKIHIGSPARPIVAVGDVVALGQPIGEAQEGLSVNLHASMAGTVTEVTDYGITIEGKGGTQG
;
A
#
# COMPACT_ATOMS: atom_id res chain seq x y z
N MET A 1 -23.94 -18.88 -5.15
CA MET A 1 -23.23 -17.71 -4.62
C MET A 1 -22.17 -17.33 -5.62
N ASP A 2 -22.12 -16.05 -5.99
CA ASP A 2 -21.18 -15.51 -6.97
C ASP A 2 -20.24 -14.58 -6.20
N LEU A 3 -19.08 -15.12 -5.81
CA LEU A 3 -18.11 -14.41 -4.96
C LEU A 3 -17.71 -13.06 -5.58
N VAL A 4 -17.60 -12.99 -6.90
CA VAL A 4 -17.19 -11.75 -7.59
C VAL A 4 -18.24 -10.66 -7.38
N LYS A 5 -19.53 -11.00 -7.47
CA LYS A 5 -20.63 -10.06 -7.20
C LYS A 5 -20.70 -9.64 -5.75
N GLU A 6 -20.50 -10.56 -4.82
CA GLU A 6 -20.48 -10.26 -3.37
C GLU A 6 -19.33 -9.29 -3.03
N VAL A 7 -18.13 -9.54 -3.56
CA VAL A 7 -16.94 -8.69 -3.38
C VAL A 7 -17.12 -7.32 -4.03
N GLN A 8 -17.74 -7.26 -5.21
CA GLN A 8 -18.06 -6.00 -5.89
C GLN A 8 -19.09 -5.20 -5.07
N ALA A 9 -20.18 -5.84 -4.65
CA ALA A 9 -21.24 -5.24 -3.85
C ALA A 9 -20.69 -4.67 -2.53
N ALA A 10 -19.85 -5.42 -1.83
CA ALA A 10 -19.20 -5.03 -0.58
C ALA A 10 -18.15 -3.90 -0.72
N GLY A 11 -17.77 -3.56 -1.96
CA GLY A 11 -16.80 -2.50 -2.27
C GLY A 11 -15.38 -2.85 -1.86
N VAL A 12 -14.95 -4.10 -1.97
CA VAL A 12 -13.61 -4.54 -1.57
C VAL A 12 -12.54 -4.05 -2.56
N VAL A 13 -11.44 -3.54 -2.02
CA VAL A 13 -10.24 -3.11 -2.76
C VAL A 13 -8.99 -3.71 -2.16
N GLY A 14 -7.89 -3.74 -2.93
CA GLY A 14 -6.58 -4.16 -2.43
C GLY A 14 -6.10 -3.32 -1.24
N ALA A 15 -6.09 -3.91 -0.05
CA ALA A 15 -5.86 -3.23 1.22
C ALA A 15 -4.40 -2.77 1.45
N GLY A 16 -3.43 -3.37 0.77
CA GLY A 16 -1.98 -3.14 0.97
C GLY A 16 -1.29 -2.23 -0.04
N GLY A 17 -2.05 -1.51 -0.88
CA GLY A 17 -1.45 -0.70 -1.96
C GLY A 17 -2.39 0.38 -2.48
N ALA A 18 -2.41 0.59 -3.80
CA ALA A 18 -3.19 1.65 -4.43
C ALA A 18 -4.73 1.43 -4.39
N GLY A 19 -5.22 0.32 -3.84
CA GLY A 19 -6.66 0.02 -3.78
C GLY A 19 -7.22 -0.51 -5.10
N PHE A 20 -6.52 -1.42 -5.78
CA PHE A 20 -7.08 -2.03 -6.99
C PHE A 20 -8.42 -2.76 -6.69
N PRO A 21 -9.49 -2.59 -7.48
CA PRO A 21 -10.76 -3.27 -7.22
C PRO A 21 -10.62 -4.79 -7.24
N THR A 22 -10.91 -5.44 -6.10
CA THR A 22 -10.59 -6.86 -5.92
C THR A 22 -11.45 -7.76 -6.80
N HIS A 23 -12.71 -7.40 -7.04
CA HIS A 23 -13.61 -8.17 -7.91
C HIS A 23 -13.06 -8.35 -9.34
N ILE A 24 -12.29 -7.39 -9.87
CA ILE A 24 -11.64 -7.53 -11.18
C ILE A 24 -10.55 -8.61 -11.15
N LYS A 25 -9.74 -8.67 -10.07
CA LYS A 25 -8.75 -9.73 -9.90
C LYS A 25 -9.42 -11.10 -9.77
N LEU A 26 -10.52 -11.19 -9.03
CA LEU A 26 -11.27 -12.43 -8.79
C LEU A 26 -12.11 -12.88 -9.98
N GLY A 27 -12.43 -11.99 -10.93
CA GLY A 27 -13.08 -12.34 -12.19
C GLY A 27 -12.16 -13.05 -13.20
N ALA A 28 -10.88 -13.22 -12.88
CA ALA A 28 -9.91 -13.94 -13.69
C ALA A 28 -9.77 -15.42 -13.27
N THR A 29 -9.07 -16.20 -14.09
CA THR A 29 -8.65 -17.57 -13.75
C THR A 29 -7.16 -17.61 -13.49
N ALA A 30 -6.72 -18.29 -12.42
CA ALA A 30 -5.31 -18.39 -12.08
C ALA A 30 -4.94 -19.80 -11.63
N GLU A 31 -3.71 -20.22 -11.92
CA GLU A 31 -3.18 -21.51 -11.48
C GLU A 31 -2.84 -21.48 -9.98
N CYS A 32 -2.31 -20.36 -9.51
CA CYS A 32 -1.82 -20.17 -8.15
C CYS A 32 -2.39 -18.89 -7.54
N PHE A 33 -2.79 -18.97 -6.27
CA PHE A 33 -3.16 -17.82 -5.45
C PHE A 33 -2.16 -17.64 -4.30
N ILE A 34 -1.59 -16.45 -4.19
CA ILE A 34 -0.63 -16.09 -3.14
C ILE A 34 -1.22 -14.99 -2.25
N VAL A 35 -1.32 -15.26 -0.96
CA VAL A 35 -1.58 -14.25 0.06
C VAL A 35 -0.27 -13.61 0.47
N ASN A 36 -0.14 -12.32 0.22
CA ASN A 36 0.97 -11.50 0.66
C ASN A 36 0.74 -11.05 2.11
N ALA A 37 1.37 -11.76 3.06
CA ALA A 37 1.39 -11.46 4.50
C ALA A 37 2.82 -11.08 4.97
N VAL A 38 3.65 -10.59 4.05
CA VAL A 38 5.07 -10.28 4.30
C VAL A 38 5.26 -8.96 5.04
N GLU A 39 4.31 -8.01 4.93
CA GLU A 39 4.33 -6.65 5.52
C GLU A 39 5.72 -5.99 5.49
N CYS A 40 6.06 -5.38 4.36
CA CYS A 40 7.40 -4.87 4.12
C CYS A 40 7.67 -3.49 4.67
N GLU A 41 6.66 -2.63 4.77
CA GLU A 41 6.85 -1.28 5.26
C GLU A 41 7.30 -1.29 6.72
N PRO A 42 8.43 -0.64 7.05
CA PRO A 42 8.90 -0.58 8.42
C PRO A 42 7.87 0.02 9.37
N LEU A 43 7.84 -0.47 10.61
CA LEU A 43 6.94 -0.05 11.70
C LEU A 43 5.46 -0.39 11.52
N ILE A 44 5.03 -0.94 10.39
CA ILE A 44 3.65 -1.40 10.20
C ILE A 44 3.47 -2.80 10.81
N ALA A 45 2.33 -2.99 11.50
CA ALA A 45 2.00 -4.25 12.18
C ALA A 45 0.57 -4.75 11.90
N THR A 46 -0.17 -4.10 11.00
CA THR A 46 -1.58 -4.43 10.70
C THR A 46 -1.73 -5.85 10.15
N ASP A 47 -0.93 -6.22 9.16
CA ASP A 47 -1.01 -7.56 8.56
C ASP A 47 -0.65 -8.67 9.57
N LYS A 48 0.33 -8.40 10.43
CA LYS A 48 0.71 -9.32 11.52
C LYS A 48 -0.42 -9.48 12.52
N TYR A 49 -1.10 -8.39 12.87
CA TYR A 49 -2.26 -8.44 13.74
C TYR A 49 -3.36 -9.32 13.14
N LEU A 50 -3.68 -9.12 11.85
CA LEU A 50 -4.66 -9.94 11.13
C LEU A 50 -4.27 -11.41 11.11
N CYS A 51 -3.01 -11.75 10.84
CA CYS A 51 -2.56 -13.14 10.84
C CYS A 51 -2.74 -13.84 12.20
N ARG A 52 -2.69 -13.09 13.31
CA ARG A 52 -2.89 -13.65 14.66
C ARG A 52 -4.35 -13.71 15.07
N GLN A 53 -5.11 -12.64 14.80
CA GLN A 53 -6.48 -12.48 15.31
C GLN A 53 -7.57 -12.92 14.34
N GLU A 54 -7.26 -12.95 13.05
CA GLU A 54 -8.22 -13.23 11.97
C GLU A 54 -7.80 -14.45 11.13
N ALA A 55 -6.96 -15.33 11.69
CA ALA A 55 -6.43 -16.52 11.01
C ALA A 55 -7.55 -17.36 10.37
N ASP A 56 -8.65 -17.60 11.09
CA ASP A 56 -9.78 -18.38 10.58
C ASP A 56 -10.46 -17.72 9.37
N LYS A 57 -10.63 -16.39 9.41
CA LYS A 57 -11.18 -15.63 8.27
C LYS A 57 -10.24 -15.66 7.09
N ILE A 58 -8.93 -15.56 7.33
CA ILE A 58 -7.91 -15.65 6.28
C ILE A 58 -7.99 -17.00 5.59
N ILE A 59 -8.02 -18.11 6.33
CA ILE A 59 -8.10 -19.46 5.74
C ILE A 59 -9.37 -19.65 4.92
N LYS A 60 -10.53 -19.23 5.45
CA LYS A 60 -11.81 -19.33 4.72
C LYS A 60 -11.85 -18.44 3.48
N GLY A 61 -11.31 -17.22 3.58
CA GLY A 61 -11.16 -16.29 2.45
C GLY A 61 -10.27 -16.87 1.35
N ILE A 62 -9.14 -17.50 1.72
CA ILE A 62 -8.25 -18.18 0.77
C ILE A 62 -8.97 -19.29 0.03
N GLN A 63 -9.76 -20.11 0.73
CA GLN A 63 -10.52 -21.20 0.10
C GLN A 63 -11.59 -20.66 -0.87
N ALA A 64 -12.32 -19.62 -0.47
CA ALA A 64 -13.32 -18.98 -1.33
C ALA A 64 -12.70 -18.39 -2.60
N ILE A 65 -11.61 -17.62 -2.44
CA ILE A 65 -10.86 -17.04 -3.56
C ILE A 65 -10.27 -18.14 -4.45
N GLY A 66 -9.64 -19.14 -3.85
CA GLY A 66 -9.05 -20.26 -4.56
C GLY A 66 -10.07 -21.00 -5.45
N TRP A 67 -11.27 -21.22 -4.92
CA TRP A 67 -12.38 -21.82 -5.67
C TRP A 67 -12.82 -20.93 -6.84
N ALA A 68 -13.02 -19.63 -6.61
CA ALA A 68 -13.44 -18.68 -7.65
C ALA A 68 -12.42 -18.55 -8.79
N LEU A 69 -11.13 -18.55 -8.46
CA LEU A 69 -10.04 -18.46 -9.44
C LEU A 69 -9.77 -19.79 -10.17
N GLY A 70 -10.30 -20.91 -9.68
CA GLY A 70 -9.90 -22.26 -10.11
C GLY A 70 -8.44 -22.59 -9.75
N ALA A 71 -7.90 -21.96 -8.70
CA ALA A 71 -6.50 -22.10 -8.32
C ALA A 71 -6.21 -23.47 -7.72
N LYS A 72 -5.16 -24.13 -8.22
CA LYS A 72 -4.71 -25.45 -7.78
C LYS A 72 -3.76 -25.38 -6.59
N ARG A 73 -3.06 -24.25 -6.43
CA ARG A 73 -2.11 -24.03 -5.35
C ARG A 73 -2.46 -22.74 -4.61
N LEU A 74 -2.59 -22.86 -3.29
CA LEU A 74 -2.94 -21.76 -2.39
C LEU A 74 -1.77 -21.57 -1.42
N ILE A 75 -1.19 -20.37 -1.39
CA ILE A 75 0.04 -20.07 -0.66
C ILE A 75 -0.17 -18.85 0.24
N ILE A 76 0.33 -18.90 1.47
CA ILE A 76 0.52 -17.71 2.31
C ILE A 76 2.02 -17.44 2.42
N ALA A 77 2.45 -16.27 1.97
CA ALA A 77 3.84 -15.84 2.05
C ALA A 77 4.04 -14.92 3.27
N LEU A 78 4.95 -15.30 4.17
CA LEU A 78 5.33 -14.52 5.36
C LEU A 78 6.85 -14.41 5.49
N LYS A 79 7.33 -13.56 6.41
CA LYS A 79 8.74 -13.60 6.82
C LYS A 79 8.97 -14.74 7.80
N GLU A 80 10.14 -15.38 7.71
CA GLU A 80 10.56 -16.44 8.65
C GLU A 80 10.59 -15.97 10.12
N SER A 81 10.76 -14.66 10.36
CA SER A 81 10.74 -14.07 11.70
C SER A 81 9.33 -13.91 12.30
N TYR A 82 8.27 -14.19 11.54
CA TYR A 82 6.86 -14.01 11.98
C TYR A 82 6.35 -15.27 12.68
N VAL A 83 7.09 -15.73 13.69
CA VAL A 83 6.88 -17.03 14.35
C VAL A 83 5.49 -17.15 14.96
N ALA A 84 4.98 -16.08 15.60
CA ALA A 84 3.66 -16.08 16.23
C ALA A 84 2.53 -16.12 15.19
N GLU A 85 2.67 -15.36 14.10
CA GLU A 85 1.72 -15.31 13.00
C GLU A 85 1.66 -16.66 12.28
N ILE A 86 2.82 -17.25 11.98
CA ILE A 86 2.93 -18.57 11.35
C ILE A 86 2.24 -19.62 12.22
N ALA A 87 2.47 -19.63 13.54
CA ALA A 87 1.84 -20.58 14.44
C ALA A 87 0.31 -20.47 14.45
N CYS A 88 -0.24 -19.25 14.49
CA CYS A 88 -1.69 -19.02 14.40
C CYS A 88 -2.28 -19.51 13.07
N LEU A 89 -1.62 -19.20 11.95
CA LEU A 89 -2.06 -19.63 10.62
C LEU A 89 -1.97 -21.16 10.45
N GLN A 90 -0.88 -21.78 10.89
CA GLN A 90 -0.72 -23.24 10.85
C GLN A 90 -1.82 -23.95 11.65
N LYS A 91 -2.17 -23.42 12.83
CA LYS A 91 -3.27 -23.93 13.64
C LYS A 91 -4.60 -23.86 12.87
N ALA A 92 -4.94 -22.69 12.33
CA ALA A 92 -6.18 -22.50 11.56
C ALA A 92 -6.25 -23.39 10.31
N ILE A 93 -5.13 -23.56 9.58
CA ILE A 93 -5.04 -24.47 8.42
C ILE A 93 -5.35 -25.91 8.83
N LYS A 94 -4.75 -26.37 9.95
CA LYS A 94 -4.95 -27.73 10.47
C LYS A 94 -6.40 -27.96 10.90
N GLU A 95 -6.99 -27.00 11.60
CA GLU A 95 -8.38 -27.08 12.06
C GLU A 95 -9.38 -27.09 10.90
N ALA A 96 -9.15 -26.26 9.87
CA ALA A 96 -9.97 -26.21 8.66
C ALA A 96 -9.72 -27.38 7.69
N LYS A 97 -8.66 -28.19 7.92
CA LYS A 97 -8.16 -29.21 6.98
C LYS A 97 -7.94 -28.63 5.57
N ALA A 98 -7.46 -27.39 5.51
CA ALA A 98 -7.29 -26.67 4.25
C ALA A 98 -5.98 -27.07 3.56
N ALA A 99 -6.02 -27.30 2.25
CA ALA A 99 -4.83 -27.50 1.42
C ALA A 99 -4.17 -26.14 1.09
N ILE A 100 -3.52 -25.54 2.08
CA ILE A 100 -2.85 -24.24 1.98
C ILE A 100 -1.40 -24.40 2.45
N GLU A 101 -0.46 -23.90 1.65
CA GLU A 101 0.97 -23.91 1.94
C GLU A 101 1.41 -22.60 2.60
N ILE A 102 2.32 -22.67 3.58
CA ILE A 102 3.01 -21.49 4.09
C ILE A 102 4.43 -21.48 3.53
N VAL A 103 4.79 -20.39 2.84
CA VAL A 103 6.14 -20.13 2.34
C VAL A 103 6.75 -18.99 3.15
N THR A 104 7.95 -19.22 3.69
CA THR A 104 8.67 -18.21 4.49
C THR A 104 9.80 -17.58 3.70
N LEU A 105 9.94 -16.26 3.82
CA LEU A 105 10.99 -15.46 3.18
C LEU A 105 11.95 -14.86 4.22
N PRO A 106 13.22 -14.62 3.87
CA PRO A 106 14.13 -13.89 4.73
C PRO A 106 13.65 -12.44 4.97
N PRO A 107 14.02 -11.80 6.09
CA PRO A 107 13.53 -10.48 6.46
C PRO A 107 14.25 -9.34 5.71
N PHE A 108 13.86 -9.13 4.45
CA PHE A 108 14.38 -8.05 3.61
C PHE A 108 13.27 -7.15 3.03
N TYR A 109 13.68 -5.99 2.55
CA TYR A 109 12.82 -5.04 1.85
C TYR A 109 13.22 -4.86 0.38
N PRO A 110 12.27 -4.78 -0.57
CA PRO A 110 10.85 -5.09 -0.47
C PRO A 110 10.56 -6.55 -0.88
N ALA A 111 10.51 -7.46 0.07
CA ALA A 111 10.05 -8.84 -0.19
C ALA A 111 8.57 -8.93 -0.61
N GLY A 112 7.75 -7.94 -0.26
CA GLY A 112 6.31 -7.88 -0.52
C GLY A 112 5.92 -7.09 -1.78
N ASP A 113 6.88 -6.60 -2.57
CA ASP A 113 6.58 -6.06 -3.91
C ASP A 113 5.99 -7.19 -4.78
N GLU A 114 4.85 -6.95 -5.43
CA GLU A 114 4.01 -8.02 -6.00
C GLU A 114 4.76 -8.92 -7.01
N GLN A 115 5.58 -8.34 -7.90
CA GLN A 115 6.36 -9.14 -8.86
C GLN A 115 7.60 -9.76 -8.22
N SER A 116 8.25 -9.07 -7.28
CA SER A 116 9.36 -9.66 -6.51
C SER A 116 8.88 -10.85 -5.69
N LEU A 117 7.67 -10.77 -5.10
CA LEU A 117 7.06 -11.84 -4.32
C LEU A 117 6.76 -13.07 -5.19
N VAL A 118 6.21 -12.88 -6.39
CA VAL A 118 5.98 -13.98 -7.35
C VAL A 118 7.29 -14.69 -7.67
N TYR A 119 8.37 -13.94 -7.90
CA TYR A 119 9.69 -14.52 -8.13
C TYR A 119 10.22 -15.26 -6.89
N GLU A 120 10.15 -14.67 -5.71
CA GLU A 120 10.66 -15.26 -4.47
C GLU A 120 9.90 -16.54 -4.06
N VAL A 121 8.61 -16.63 -4.36
CA VAL A 121 7.76 -17.78 -4.01
C VAL A 121 7.76 -18.87 -5.09
N LEU A 122 7.75 -18.49 -6.38
CA LEU A 122 7.53 -19.43 -7.49
C LEU A 122 8.69 -19.49 -8.50
N GLY A 123 9.68 -18.60 -8.41
CA GLY A 123 10.73 -18.45 -9.41
C GLY A 123 10.26 -17.89 -10.75
N ARG A 124 8.98 -17.46 -10.86
CA ARG A 124 8.40 -16.91 -12.08
C ARG A 124 8.68 -15.41 -12.18
N ILE A 125 9.04 -14.94 -13.37
CA ILE A 125 9.26 -13.51 -13.62
C ILE A 125 8.03 -12.95 -14.32
N VAL A 126 7.34 -12.03 -13.66
CA VAL A 126 6.22 -11.30 -14.28
C VAL A 126 6.79 -10.36 -15.34
N PRO A 127 6.27 -10.34 -16.59
CA PRO A 127 6.74 -9.44 -17.63
C PRO A 127 6.72 -7.96 -17.22
N GLU A 128 7.58 -7.16 -17.84
CA GLU A 128 7.62 -5.71 -17.63
C GLU A 128 6.25 -5.07 -17.88
N ARG A 129 5.80 -4.26 -16.91
CA ARG A 129 4.45 -3.64 -16.90
C ARG A 129 3.32 -4.66 -17.06
N GLY A 130 3.59 -5.94 -16.79
CA GLY A 130 2.60 -7.01 -16.72
C GLY A 130 2.03 -7.16 -15.31
N LEU A 131 1.01 -8.00 -15.21
CA LEU A 131 0.35 -8.38 -13.98
C LEU A 131 0.78 -9.80 -13.57
N PRO A 132 0.74 -10.16 -12.27
CA PRO A 132 0.95 -11.55 -11.85
C PRO A 132 0.12 -12.58 -12.64
N LEU A 133 -1.05 -12.18 -13.14
CA LEU A 133 -1.92 -13.01 -13.96
C LEU A 133 -1.24 -13.47 -15.27
N ASP A 134 -0.34 -12.67 -15.84
CA ASP A 134 0.41 -13.00 -17.06
C ASP A 134 1.31 -14.23 -16.89
N VAL A 135 1.57 -14.64 -15.64
CA VAL A 135 2.30 -15.87 -15.28
C VAL A 135 1.44 -16.84 -14.47
N GLY A 136 0.12 -16.72 -14.57
CA GLY A 136 -0.86 -17.63 -13.97
C GLY A 136 -1.06 -17.46 -12.46
N VAL A 137 -0.75 -16.28 -11.92
CA VAL A 137 -0.77 -16.03 -10.47
C VAL A 137 -1.69 -14.87 -10.12
N VAL A 138 -2.44 -14.99 -9.02
CA VAL A 138 -3.08 -13.84 -8.36
C VAL A 138 -2.43 -13.65 -7.00
N VAL A 139 -2.10 -12.39 -6.69
CA VAL A 139 -1.54 -12.00 -5.40
C VAL A 139 -2.49 -11.02 -4.74
N ASP A 140 -2.83 -11.25 -3.47
CA ASP A 140 -3.57 -10.28 -2.66
C ASP A 140 -3.00 -10.13 -1.27
N ASN A 141 -3.07 -8.91 -0.74
CA ASN A 141 -2.71 -8.62 0.65
C ASN A 141 -3.65 -9.35 1.62
N VAL A 142 -3.13 -9.75 2.79
CA VAL A 142 -3.91 -10.47 3.81
C VAL A 142 -5.15 -9.71 4.28
N GLY A 143 -5.10 -8.38 4.39
CA GLY A 143 -6.27 -7.56 4.69
C GLY A 143 -7.36 -7.66 3.63
N THR A 144 -6.99 -7.69 2.36
CA THR A 144 -7.94 -7.91 1.26
C THR A 144 -8.65 -9.25 1.38
N VAL A 145 -7.93 -10.31 1.77
CA VAL A 145 -8.51 -11.66 1.94
C VAL A 145 -9.54 -11.68 3.08
N VAL A 146 -9.25 -10.99 4.18
CA VAL A 146 -10.21 -10.82 5.28
C VAL A 146 -11.46 -10.07 4.81
N ASP A 147 -11.29 -9.00 4.04
CA ASP A 147 -12.41 -8.24 3.49
C ASP A 147 -13.24 -9.05 2.47
N VAL A 148 -12.61 -9.91 1.67
CA VAL A 148 -13.32 -10.85 0.78
C VAL A 148 -14.15 -11.83 1.59
N TRP A 149 -13.60 -12.41 2.67
CA TRP A 149 -14.38 -13.28 3.54
C TRP A 149 -15.56 -12.53 4.17
N ASN A 150 -15.35 -11.30 4.66
CA ASN A 150 -16.43 -10.47 5.21
C ASN A 150 -17.52 -10.20 4.17
N ALA A 151 -17.16 -9.98 2.90
CA ALA A 151 -18.12 -9.80 1.82
C ALA A 151 -19.06 -11.01 1.64
N THR A 152 -18.55 -12.24 1.77
CA THR A 152 -19.39 -13.47 1.73
C THR A 152 -20.37 -13.57 2.89
N GLN A 153 -20.16 -12.77 3.93
CA GLN A 153 -21.02 -12.67 5.11
C GLN A 153 -21.89 -11.41 5.06
N GLU A 154 -22.06 -10.82 3.88
CA GLU A 154 -22.83 -9.59 3.63
C GLU A 154 -22.32 -8.38 4.44
N LYS A 155 -21.02 -8.37 4.77
CA LYS A 155 -20.38 -7.27 5.50
C LYS A 155 -19.52 -6.42 4.55
N PRO A 156 -19.99 -5.22 4.17
CA PRO A 156 -19.20 -4.32 3.33
C PRO A 156 -17.99 -3.74 4.06
N VAL A 157 -17.02 -3.25 3.30
CA VAL A 157 -15.83 -2.60 3.85
C VAL A 157 -16.21 -1.23 4.42
N THR A 158 -16.38 -1.18 5.73
CA THR A 158 -16.80 0.00 6.50
C THR A 158 -15.75 0.48 7.49
N HIS A 159 -14.80 -0.38 7.85
CA HIS A 159 -13.78 -0.10 8.86
C HIS A 159 -12.39 -0.41 8.33
N LYS A 160 -11.39 0.21 8.94
CA LYS A 160 -9.97 -0.04 8.68
C LYS A 160 -9.23 -0.24 10.00
N ILE A 161 -8.30 -1.19 10.01
CA ILE A 161 -7.29 -1.30 11.06
C ILE A 161 -6.04 -0.56 10.58
N LEU A 162 -5.53 0.35 11.41
CA LEU A 162 -4.29 1.07 11.16
C LEU A 162 -3.43 1.16 12.42
N SER A 163 -2.12 1.22 12.26
CA SER A 163 -1.19 1.55 13.35
C SER A 163 -0.98 3.06 13.47
N VAL A 164 -0.81 3.54 14.69
CA VAL A 164 -0.34 4.90 14.98
C VAL A 164 0.95 4.79 15.79
N VAL A 165 2.06 5.23 15.21
CA VAL A 165 3.42 5.04 15.74
C VAL A 165 4.28 6.29 15.52
N GLY A 166 5.48 6.32 16.12
CA GLY A 166 6.42 7.44 16.04
C GLY A 166 6.41 8.31 17.29
N GLU A 167 6.35 9.63 17.14
CA GLU A 167 6.26 10.61 18.23
C GLU A 167 4.86 10.66 18.88
N VAL A 168 4.49 9.55 19.51
CA VAL A 168 3.24 9.34 20.25
C VAL A 168 3.56 8.71 21.60
N ASP A 169 2.81 9.05 22.65
CA ASP A 169 3.02 8.45 23.98
C ASP A 169 2.43 7.04 24.06
N ASN A 170 1.37 6.78 23.29
CA ASN A 170 0.67 5.49 23.25
C ASN A 170 0.65 4.91 21.83
N PRO A 171 1.76 4.30 21.35
CA PRO A 171 1.75 3.59 20.07
C PRO A 171 0.70 2.47 20.07
N THR A 172 -0.18 2.44 19.06
CA THR A 172 -1.40 1.62 19.11
C THR A 172 -1.82 1.10 17.74
N LEU A 173 -2.66 0.06 17.73
CA LEU A 173 -3.49 -0.33 16.58
C LEU A 173 -4.91 0.14 16.84
N LEU A 174 -5.56 0.74 15.86
CA LEU A 174 -6.94 1.20 15.96
C LEU A 174 -7.78 0.61 14.84
N GLN A 175 -8.93 0.06 15.21
CA GLN A 175 -10.02 -0.24 14.29
C GLN A 175 -10.97 0.96 14.30
N VAL A 176 -11.11 1.59 13.13
CA VAL A 176 -11.89 2.83 12.96
C VAL A 176 -12.81 2.74 11.75
N PRO A 177 -13.95 3.44 11.76
CA PRO A 177 -14.74 3.68 10.56
C PRO A 177 -13.92 4.31 9.42
N LEU A 178 -14.26 4.00 8.18
CA LEU A 178 -13.73 4.75 7.04
C LEU A 178 -14.22 6.21 7.10
N GLY A 179 -13.36 7.15 6.74
CA GLY A 179 -13.64 8.58 6.83
C GLY A 179 -13.41 9.18 8.21
N THR A 180 -12.99 8.40 9.21
CA THR A 180 -12.53 8.96 10.49
C THR A 180 -11.42 9.99 10.25
N PRO A 181 -11.52 11.22 10.78
CA PRO A 181 -10.43 12.18 10.75
C PRO A 181 -9.15 11.58 11.35
N ILE A 182 -8.01 11.71 10.67
CA ILE A 182 -6.76 11.15 11.20
C ILE A 182 -6.38 11.81 12.54
N LYS A 183 -6.83 13.05 12.76
CA LYS A 183 -6.65 13.78 14.01
C LYS A 183 -7.17 13.01 15.22
N ASP A 184 -8.34 12.38 15.10
CA ASP A 184 -8.94 11.60 16.19
C ASP A 184 -8.06 10.39 16.53
N CYS A 185 -7.47 9.76 15.51
CA CYS A 185 -6.51 8.67 15.69
C CYS A 185 -5.21 9.15 16.37
N LEU A 186 -4.71 10.32 15.97
CA LEU A 186 -3.52 10.94 16.58
C LEU A 186 -3.76 11.35 18.03
N THR A 187 -4.95 11.86 18.35
CA THR A 187 -5.37 12.19 19.71
C THR A 187 -5.47 10.92 20.57
N GLN A 188 -6.06 9.85 20.05
CA GLN A 188 -6.14 8.56 20.76
C GLN A 188 -4.76 7.99 21.08
N ALA A 189 -3.80 8.14 20.16
CA ALA A 189 -2.41 7.72 20.37
C ALA A 189 -1.61 8.70 21.26
N LYS A 190 -2.18 9.84 21.65
CA LYS A 190 -1.52 10.93 22.38
C LYS A 190 -0.27 11.42 21.62
N MET A 191 -0.50 11.96 20.42
CA MET A 191 0.55 12.64 19.65
C MET A 191 1.23 13.71 20.50
N LYS A 192 2.57 13.68 20.52
CA LYS A 192 3.36 14.65 21.27
C LYS A 192 3.22 16.06 20.70
N SER A 193 3.40 17.05 21.57
CA SER A 193 3.44 18.45 21.18
C SER A 193 4.71 18.79 20.39
N GLY A 194 4.65 19.87 19.59
CA GLY A 194 5.76 20.35 18.76
C GLY A 194 5.42 20.34 17.27
N GLU A 195 6.39 20.76 16.45
CA GLU A 195 6.23 20.73 15.00
C GLU A 195 6.38 19.30 14.48
N MET A 196 5.25 18.65 14.20
CA MET A 196 5.17 17.28 13.71
C MET A 196 4.78 17.22 12.24
N ALA A 197 5.22 16.17 11.58
CA ALA A 197 4.75 15.72 10.28
C ALA A 197 4.10 14.34 10.42
N VAL A 198 3.10 14.07 9.58
CA VAL A 198 2.37 12.80 9.60
C VAL A 198 2.55 12.12 8.25
N LEU A 199 3.09 10.90 8.27
CA LEU A 199 3.20 10.03 7.12
C LEU A 199 1.96 9.13 7.05
N LEU A 200 1.18 9.28 5.99
CA LEU A 200 0.07 8.40 5.66
C LEU A 200 0.62 7.15 4.93
N GLY A 201 0.63 6.02 5.63
CA GLY A 201 1.24 4.77 5.18
C GLY A 201 2.62 4.53 5.82
N GLY A 202 3.47 3.77 5.14
CA GLY A 202 4.80 3.43 5.63
C GLY A 202 5.87 4.48 5.31
N PRO A 203 7.06 4.38 5.92
CA PRO A 203 8.13 5.37 5.73
C PRO A 203 8.77 5.35 4.34
N MET A 204 8.59 4.27 3.55
CA MET A 204 9.21 4.16 2.23
C MET A 204 8.33 4.77 1.13
N MET A 205 7.04 4.45 1.14
CA MET A 205 6.10 4.83 0.08
C MET A 205 5.01 5.81 0.52
N GLY A 206 4.88 6.10 1.82
CA GLY A 206 3.81 6.92 2.38
C GLY A 206 3.83 8.38 1.93
N ARG A 207 2.65 9.01 1.99
CA ARG A 207 2.48 10.45 1.70
C ARG A 207 2.77 11.25 2.97
N ILE A 208 3.62 12.26 2.85
CA ILE A 208 3.98 13.14 3.98
C ILE A 208 3.03 14.35 4.00
N LEU A 209 2.46 14.63 5.17
CA LEU A 209 1.73 15.85 5.48
C LEU A 209 2.54 16.67 6.49
N THR A 210 2.74 17.96 6.20
CA THR A 210 3.46 18.91 7.07
C THR A 210 2.64 20.15 7.40
N ASP A 211 1.57 20.40 6.65
CA ASP A 211 0.67 21.51 6.88
C ASP A 211 -0.47 21.07 7.82
N SER A 212 -0.85 21.92 8.76
CA SER A 212 -1.90 21.59 9.73
C SER A 212 -3.27 21.44 9.08
N GLY A 213 -3.57 22.24 8.04
CA GLY A 213 -4.81 22.13 7.29
C GLY A 213 -4.92 20.81 6.53
N ASP A 214 -3.81 20.38 5.91
CA ASP A 214 -3.74 19.06 5.25
C ASP A 214 -3.93 17.91 6.27
N ILE A 215 -3.34 18.03 7.46
CA ILE A 215 -3.49 17.02 8.53
C ILE A 215 -4.93 16.99 9.04
N ASP A 216 -5.54 18.15 9.29
CA ASP A 216 -6.92 18.26 9.79
C ASP A 216 -7.96 17.82 8.74
N GLY A 217 -7.66 18.00 7.45
CA GLY A 217 -8.51 17.57 6.33
C GLY A 217 -8.36 16.09 5.97
N ALA A 218 -7.28 15.43 6.42
CA ALA A 218 -7.02 14.04 6.07
C ALA A 218 -7.86 13.05 6.88
N VAL A 219 -8.26 11.96 6.22
CA VAL A 219 -9.15 10.95 6.77
C VAL A 219 -8.65 9.54 6.51
N VAL A 220 -9.15 8.59 7.28
CA VAL A 220 -8.84 7.17 7.12
C VAL A 220 -9.53 6.61 5.88
N THR A 221 -8.74 6.02 4.98
CA THR A 221 -9.21 5.40 3.73
C THR A 221 -9.03 3.88 3.76
N LYS A 222 -9.57 3.16 2.76
CA LYS A 222 -9.47 1.68 2.65
C LYS A 222 -8.02 1.19 2.60
N THR A 223 -7.09 2.03 2.14
CA THR A 223 -5.67 1.66 1.94
C THR A 223 -4.75 2.21 3.02
N LEU A 224 -5.25 3.03 3.95
CA LEU A 224 -4.43 3.63 5.02
C LEU A 224 -4.19 2.63 6.15
N GLY A 225 -3.07 1.91 6.11
CA GLY A 225 -2.68 0.94 7.15
C GLY A 225 -1.84 1.51 8.29
N ASN A 226 -1.32 2.73 8.17
CA ASN A 226 -0.42 3.30 9.18
C ASN A 226 -0.42 4.83 9.18
N LEU A 227 -0.23 5.40 10.37
CA LEU A 227 0.11 6.79 10.63
C LEU A 227 1.46 6.81 11.36
N LEU A 228 2.49 7.34 10.71
CA LEU A 228 3.81 7.52 11.32
C LEU A 228 4.03 9.01 11.61
N VAL A 229 4.10 9.36 12.88
CA VAL A 229 4.35 10.72 13.36
C VAL A 229 5.86 10.93 13.54
N LEU A 230 6.42 11.96 12.90
CA LEU A 230 7.83 12.31 13.02
C LEU A 230 7.99 13.81 13.28
N PRO A 231 9.09 14.24 13.93
CA PRO A 231 9.44 15.65 13.99
C PRO A 231 9.56 16.24 12.58
N ARG A 232 9.13 17.49 12.38
CA ARG A 232 9.19 18.16 11.07
C ARG A 232 10.61 18.25 10.51
N ASN A 233 11.62 18.33 11.38
CA ASN A 233 13.03 18.37 11.01
C ASN A 233 13.65 16.97 10.74
N HIS A 234 12.88 15.88 10.88
CA HIS A 234 13.35 14.54 10.61
C HIS A 234 13.77 14.37 9.14
N GLU A 235 14.83 13.59 8.88
CA GLU A 235 15.44 13.47 7.55
C GLU A 235 14.44 12.98 6.48
N LEU A 236 13.60 11.99 6.81
CA LEU A 236 12.54 11.52 5.91
C LEU A 236 11.57 12.64 5.48
N VAL A 237 11.21 13.53 6.41
CA VAL A 237 10.30 14.65 6.15
C VAL A 237 10.97 15.68 5.25
N ARG A 238 12.21 16.07 5.59
CA ARG A 238 12.99 17.05 4.81
C ARG A 238 13.22 16.57 3.37
N ARG A 239 13.62 15.30 3.19
CA ARG A 239 13.83 14.72 1.87
C ARG A 239 12.53 14.57 1.08
N GLY A 240 11.47 14.11 1.73
CA GLY A 240 10.17 13.91 1.09
C GLY A 240 9.49 15.20 0.63
N THR A 241 9.73 16.30 1.32
CA THR A 241 9.17 17.64 1.00
C THR A 241 10.04 18.46 0.05
N THR A 242 11.23 17.99 -0.33
CA THR A 242 12.09 18.68 -1.30
C THR A 242 11.39 18.77 -2.66
N SER A 243 11.38 19.93 -3.33
CA SER A 243 10.72 20.07 -4.64
C SER A 243 11.47 19.33 -5.76
N ILE A 244 10.79 19.01 -6.87
CA ILE A 244 11.43 18.38 -8.05
C ILE A 244 12.58 19.25 -8.58
N GLN A 245 12.43 20.57 -8.60
CA GLN A 245 13.51 21.49 -8.99
C GLN A 245 14.68 21.48 -7.99
N GLY A 246 14.40 21.31 -6.69
CA GLY A 246 15.42 21.06 -5.68
C GLY A 246 16.19 19.77 -5.95
N ILE A 247 15.49 18.67 -6.22
CA ILE A 247 16.10 17.37 -6.53
C ILE A 247 16.98 17.46 -7.78
N LYS A 248 16.51 18.11 -8.86
CA LYS A 248 17.31 18.31 -10.08
C LYS A 248 18.61 19.06 -9.81
N ARG A 249 18.56 20.14 -9.01
CA ARG A 249 19.75 20.90 -8.61
C ARG A 249 20.73 20.05 -7.80
N GLN A 250 20.24 19.27 -6.84
CA GLN A 250 21.08 18.35 -6.06
C GLN A 250 21.70 17.25 -6.93
N ALA A 251 20.93 16.71 -7.88
CA ALA A 251 21.44 15.71 -8.82
C ALA A 251 22.58 16.28 -9.68
N LEU A 252 22.45 17.52 -10.14
CA LEU A 252 23.48 18.23 -10.90
C LEU A 252 24.75 18.50 -10.11
N SER A 253 24.64 18.90 -8.83
CA SER A 253 25.79 19.33 -8.04
C SER A 253 26.47 18.21 -7.27
N ALA A 254 25.74 17.18 -6.85
CA ALA A 254 26.22 16.18 -5.89
C ALA A 254 26.23 14.73 -6.42
N CYS A 255 25.62 14.44 -7.57
CA CYS A 255 25.61 13.07 -8.08
C CYS A 255 27.01 12.63 -8.52
N ILE A 256 27.57 11.63 -7.82
CA ILE A 256 28.86 11.00 -8.15
C ILE A 256 28.76 9.99 -9.31
N GLN A 257 27.62 9.93 -9.98
CA GLN A 257 27.37 9.08 -11.15
C GLN A 257 27.63 7.57 -10.95
N CYS A 258 27.64 7.06 -9.72
CA CYS A 258 27.70 5.62 -9.44
C CYS A 258 26.44 4.87 -9.92
N GLN A 259 26.40 3.54 -9.74
CA GLN A 259 25.29 2.68 -10.17
C GLN A 259 24.47 2.05 -9.02
N MET A 260 24.79 2.37 -7.76
CA MET A 260 24.21 1.71 -6.58
C MET A 260 22.67 1.72 -6.54
N CYS A 261 22.05 2.81 -7.00
CA CYS A 261 20.58 2.93 -7.05
C CYS A 261 19.90 1.96 -8.02
N THR A 262 20.65 1.42 -8.98
CA THR A 262 20.20 0.36 -9.90
C THR A 262 20.64 -1.00 -9.41
N ASP A 263 21.87 -1.11 -8.91
CA ASP A 263 22.37 -2.38 -8.38
C ASP A 263 21.50 -2.95 -7.27
N LEU A 264 20.93 -2.10 -6.42
CA LEU A 264 20.03 -2.52 -5.34
C LEU A 264 18.54 -2.48 -5.71
N CYS A 265 18.18 -2.19 -6.97
CA CYS A 265 16.78 -2.10 -7.36
C CYS A 265 16.17 -3.50 -7.50
N PRO A 266 15.06 -3.82 -6.81
CA PRO A 266 14.48 -5.17 -6.84
C PRO A 266 14.01 -5.56 -8.25
N ARG A 267 13.43 -4.62 -9.00
CA ARG A 267 12.99 -4.86 -10.39
C ARG A 267 14.16 -5.10 -11.34
N PHE A 268 15.27 -4.38 -11.17
CA PHE A 268 16.49 -4.66 -11.91
C PHE A 268 17.04 -6.06 -11.59
N LEU A 269 17.02 -6.45 -10.32
CA LEU A 269 17.54 -7.74 -9.87
C LEU A 269 16.73 -8.94 -10.38
N ILE A 270 15.42 -8.79 -10.61
CA ILE A 270 14.60 -9.83 -11.27
C ILE A 270 14.64 -9.76 -12.80
N GLY A 271 15.46 -8.86 -13.38
CA GLY A 271 15.75 -8.81 -14.80
C GLY A 271 15.02 -7.74 -15.60
N HIS A 272 14.28 -6.82 -14.96
CA HIS A 272 13.58 -5.75 -15.66
C HIS A 272 14.53 -4.61 -16.03
N TRP A 273 14.23 -3.97 -17.15
CA TRP A 273 14.88 -2.75 -17.59
C TRP A 273 14.41 -1.55 -16.77
N VAL A 274 14.95 -1.42 -15.56
CA VAL A 274 14.82 -0.24 -14.71
C VAL A 274 16.22 0.22 -14.31
N LYS A 275 16.57 1.46 -14.64
CA LYS A 275 17.92 1.99 -14.42
C LYS A 275 17.88 3.39 -13.81
N PRO A 276 17.54 3.50 -12.51
CA PRO A 276 17.50 4.78 -11.83
C PRO A 276 18.76 5.64 -11.98
N HIS A 277 19.94 5.03 -12.14
CA HIS A 277 21.19 5.76 -12.30
C HIS A 277 21.26 6.54 -13.63
N GLU A 278 20.75 5.96 -14.73
CA GLU A 278 20.72 6.63 -16.05
C GLU A 278 19.75 7.82 -16.00
N VAL A 279 18.57 7.63 -15.41
CA VAL A 279 17.58 8.70 -15.19
C VAL A 279 18.21 9.88 -14.45
N MET A 280 18.97 9.61 -13.39
CA MET A 280 19.66 10.65 -12.61
C MET A 280 20.75 11.36 -13.41
N ARG A 281 21.57 10.61 -14.17
CA ARG A 281 22.64 11.18 -15.01
C ARG A 281 22.09 12.06 -16.14
N HIS A 282 20.91 11.74 -16.66
CA HIS A 282 20.32 12.48 -17.78
C HIS A 282 19.35 13.60 -17.36
N ALA A 283 19.01 13.72 -16.07
CA ALA A 283 17.99 14.65 -15.59
C ALA A 283 18.18 16.10 -16.05
N PHE A 284 19.43 16.56 -16.22
CA PHE A 284 19.75 17.91 -16.67
C PHE A 284 19.53 18.15 -18.16
N LYS A 285 19.39 17.09 -18.95
CA LYS A 285 19.15 17.14 -20.40
C LYS A 285 17.67 17.12 -20.77
N GLU A 286 16.75 17.05 -19.81
CA GLU A 286 15.30 16.93 -20.06
C GLU A 286 14.77 17.85 -21.17
N ASN A 287 15.15 19.13 -21.13
CA ASN A 287 14.66 20.17 -22.04
C ASN A 287 15.40 20.20 -23.40
N SER A 288 16.42 19.37 -23.58
CA SER A 288 17.30 19.38 -24.76
C SER A 288 17.25 18.06 -25.56
N LEU A 289 16.43 17.10 -25.13
CA LEU A 289 16.31 15.79 -25.78
C LEU A 289 15.04 15.73 -26.63
N GLY A 290 15.22 15.38 -27.91
CA GLY A 290 14.15 14.86 -28.75
C GLY A 290 13.69 13.48 -28.29
N ASP A 291 12.55 13.02 -28.80
CA ASP A 291 11.82 11.89 -28.24
C ASP A 291 12.60 10.58 -28.18
N ASP A 292 13.32 10.20 -29.24
CA ASP A 292 14.14 8.99 -29.24
C ASP A 292 15.23 9.03 -28.15
N ALA A 293 15.85 10.19 -27.97
CA ALA A 293 16.88 10.38 -26.96
C ALA A 293 16.27 10.47 -25.56
N PHE A 294 15.05 10.99 -25.44
CA PHE A 294 14.27 11.03 -24.20
C PHE A 294 13.88 9.62 -23.75
N ILE A 295 13.42 8.77 -24.67
CA ILE A 295 13.16 7.35 -24.43
C ILE A 295 14.42 6.63 -23.96
N ARG A 296 15.56 6.83 -24.63
CA ARG A 296 16.83 6.22 -24.18
C ARG A 296 17.25 6.67 -22.79
N ALA A 297 17.05 7.95 -22.45
CA ALA A 297 17.46 8.52 -21.17
C ALA A 297 16.54 8.12 -20.01
N PHE A 298 15.22 8.05 -20.26
CA PHE A 298 14.21 7.99 -19.21
C PHE A 298 13.24 6.83 -19.32
N GLY A 299 13.20 6.13 -20.46
CA GLY A 299 12.24 5.07 -20.76
C GLY A 299 12.20 3.98 -19.70
N SER A 300 13.34 3.65 -19.09
CA SER A 300 13.41 2.63 -18.03
C SER A 300 12.55 2.99 -16.79
N ALA A 301 12.24 4.26 -16.56
CA ALA A 301 11.46 4.72 -15.41
C ALA A 301 10.04 4.13 -15.36
N VAL A 302 9.48 3.71 -16.50
CA VAL A 302 8.14 3.09 -16.57
C VAL A 302 8.05 1.79 -15.77
N ASN A 303 9.17 1.10 -15.58
CA ASN A 303 9.28 -0.16 -14.84
C ASN A 303 9.51 0.04 -13.33
N CYS A 304 9.57 1.29 -12.84
CA CYS A 304 9.72 1.60 -11.42
C CYS A 304 8.48 1.17 -10.61
N CYS A 305 8.71 0.51 -9.48
CA CYS A 305 7.71 0.11 -8.47
C CYS A 305 7.62 1.06 -7.27
N ASP A 306 8.37 2.17 -7.29
CA ASP A 306 8.35 3.22 -6.27
C ASP A 306 8.74 2.81 -4.84
N CYS A 307 9.38 1.65 -4.64
CA CYS A 307 9.80 1.15 -3.32
C CYS A 307 10.82 2.03 -2.56
N GLY A 308 11.45 3.02 -3.20
CA GLY A 308 12.31 3.97 -2.48
C GLY A 308 13.68 3.47 -2.03
N ILE A 309 14.08 2.21 -2.27
CA ILE A 309 15.45 1.73 -1.98
C ILE A 309 16.51 2.67 -2.56
N CYS A 310 16.34 3.05 -3.82
CA CYS A 310 17.31 3.86 -4.55
C CYS A 310 17.51 5.25 -3.93
N GLU A 311 16.49 5.78 -3.26
CA GLU A 311 16.48 7.08 -2.58
C GLU A 311 16.90 6.93 -1.12
N LEU A 312 16.20 6.11 -0.35
CA LEU A 312 16.32 6.08 1.11
C LEU A 312 17.45 5.18 1.62
N PHE A 313 17.94 4.25 0.81
CA PHE A 313 18.99 3.31 1.23
C PHE A 313 20.26 3.40 0.37
N ALA A 314 20.11 3.28 -0.94
CA ALA A 314 21.22 3.03 -1.85
C ALA A 314 22.07 4.26 -2.16
N CYS A 315 21.48 5.45 -2.27
CA CYS A 315 22.22 6.63 -2.70
C CYS A 315 23.16 7.12 -1.58
N PRO A 316 24.49 7.12 -1.78
CA PRO A 316 25.41 7.62 -0.77
C PRO A 316 25.31 9.14 -0.59
N MET A 317 24.88 9.84 -1.65
CA MET A 317 24.75 11.30 -1.69
C MET A 317 23.38 11.81 -1.22
N GLY A 318 22.49 10.93 -0.75
CA GLY A 318 21.16 11.33 -0.26
C GLY A 318 20.20 11.85 -1.34
N LEU A 319 20.46 11.58 -2.61
CA LEU A 319 19.61 12.02 -3.73
C LEU A 319 18.32 11.17 -3.83
N SER A 320 17.42 11.59 -4.73
CA SER A 320 16.06 11.03 -4.83
C SER A 320 15.76 10.35 -6.16
N PRO A 321 16.46 9.26 -6.55
CA PRO A 321 16.21 8.57 -7.82
C PRO A 321 14.77 8.07 -7.97
N ARG A 322 14.13 7.58 -6.91
CA ARG A 322 12.72 7.13 -6.98
C ARG A 322 11.82 8.27 -7.47
N ARG A 323 11.89 9.43 -6.81
CA ARG A 323 11.09 10.61 -7.19
C ARG A 323 11.40 11.12 -8.60
N MET A 324 12.66 11.03 -9.04
CA MET A 324 13.02 11.35 -10.43
C MET A 324 12.45 10.34 -11.43
N ASN A 325 12.42 9.05 -11.10
CA ASN A 325 11.76 8.04 -11.94
C ASN A 325 10.25 8.31 -12.02
N GLY A 326 9.58 8.59 -10.90
CA GLY A 326 8.17 8.97 -10.89
C GLY A 326 7.90 10.20 -11.77
N TYR A 327 8.70 11.25 -11.61
CA TYR A 327 8.59 12.46 -12.43
C TYR A 327 8.76 12.19 -13.93
N PHE A 328 9.80 11.44 -14.33
CA PHE A 328 10.04 11.16 -15.75
C PHE A 328 9.05 10.14 -16.32
N LYS A 329 8.48 9.25 -15.51
CA LYS A 329 7.36 8.39 -15.89
C LYS A 329 6.12 9.21 -16.26
N GLU A 330 5.84 10.29 -15.52
CA GLU A 330 4.79 11.25 -15.87
C GLU A 330 5.14 12.02 -17.16
N LYS A 331 6.38 12.49 -17.32
CA LYS A 331 6.82 13.18 -18.55
C LYS A 331 6.74 12.32 -19.80
N LEU A 332 7.08 11.04 -19.72
CA LEU A 332 6.88 10.09 -20.82
C LEU A 332 5.40 9.99 -21.21
N ARG A 333 4.50 9.94 -20.22
CA ARG A 333 3.05 9.92 -20.45
C ARG A 333 2.55 11.22 -21.07
N GLU A 334 2.96 12.37 -20.57
CA GLU A 334 2.60 13.68 -21.11
C GLU A 334 3.01 13.85 -22.58
N ARG A 335 4.17 13.30 -22.96
CA ARG A 335 4.66 13.30 -24.35
C ARG A 335 4.04 12.20 -25.23
N GLY A 336 3.20 11.32 -24.68
CA GLY A 336 2.61 10.20 -25.43
C GLY A 336 3.62 9.14 -25.89
N LEU A 337 4.78 9.06 -25.25
CA LEU A 337 5.87 8.19 -25.68
C LEU A 337 5.64 6.75 -25.23
N THR A 338 5.59 5.85 -26.20
CA THR A 338 5.41 4.41 -25.96
C THR A 338 6.77 3.73 -25.82
N ILE A 339 6.94 3.01 -24.72
CA ILE A 339 8.15 2.24 -24.44
C ILE A 339 7.90 0.78 -24.81
N GLU A 340 8.79 0.15 -25.57
CA GLU A 340 8.73 -1.29 -25.84
C GLU A 340 8.97 -2.10 -24.54
N LYS A 341 8.31 -3.25 -24.41
CA LYS A 341 8.56 -4.15 -23.27
C LYS A 341 9.86 -4.92 -23.53
N GLY A 342 10.69 -5.06 -22.50
CA GLY A 342 11.83 -5.98 -22.54
C GLY A 342 11.40 -7.40 -22.90
N ARG A 343 12.19 -8.08 -23.75
CA ARG A 343 11.79 -9.36 -24.37
C ARG A 343 12.32 -10.61 -23.65
N ASP A 344 13.22 -10.49 -22.68
CA ASP A 344 13.80 -11.65 -21.96
C ASP A 344 14.39 -11.20 -20.60
N PRO A 345 13.59 -11.12 -19.52
CA PRO A 345 14.12 -10.72 -18.22
C PRO A 345 15.01 -11.83 -17.63
N ARG A 346 16.24 -11.46 -17.25
CA ARG A 346 17.20 -12.38 -16.62
C ARG A 346 17.50 -11.96 -15.21
N VAL A 347 17.28 -12.87 -14.27
CA VAL A 347 17.61 -12.65 -12.86
C VAL A 347 19.10 -12.37 -12.70
N HIS A 348 19.42 -11.32 -11.97
CA HIS A 348 20.78 -10.96 -11.68
C HIS A 348 21.40 -11.95 -10.67
N PRO A 349 22.59 -12.52 -10.91
CA PRO A 349 23.20 -13.52 -10.02
C PRO A 349 23.38 -13.05 -8.57
N MET A 350 23.54 -11.74 -8.37
CA MET A 350 23.68 -11.14 -7.04
C MET A 350 22.37 -10.85 -6.31
N ILE A 351 21.19 -11.27 -6.82
CA ILE A 351 19.90 -10.95 -6.20
C ILE A 351 19.87 -11.28 -4.70
N ALA A 352 20.33 -12.48 -4.32
CA ALA A 352 20.37 -12.90 -2.92
C ALA A 352 21.32 -12.04 -2.07
N HIS A 353 22.46 -11.65 -2.62
CA HIS A 353 23.50 -10.86 -1.93
C HIS A 353 23.18 -9.37 -1.83
N ARG A 354 22.25 -8.87 -2.66
CA ARG A 354 21.85 -7.47 -2.72
C ARG A 354 20.51 -7.19 -2.04
N ARG A 355 19.92 -8.19 -1.39
CA ARG A 355 18.78 -8.01 -0.48
C ARG A 355 19.15 -7.05 0.65
N ILE A 356 18.20 -6.20 1.02
CA ILE A 356 18.40 -5.20 2.07
C ILE A 356 17.72 -5.69 3.35
N PRO A 357 18.48 -6.07 4.39
CA PRO A 357 17.89 -6.45 5.67
C PRO A 357 17.03 -5.32 6.24
N THR A 358 15.81 -5.62 6.69
CA THR A 358 14.86 -4.59 7.15
C THR A 358 15.41 -3.76 8.31
N HIS A 359 16.13 -4.36 9.26
CA HIS A 359 16.72 -3.63 10.39
C HIS A 359 17.79 -2.61 9.93
N ARG A 360 18.60 -2.93 8.91
CA ARG A 360 19.57 -1.99 8.33
C ARG A 360 18.87 -0.85 7.62
N LEU A 361 17.75 -1.12 6.96
CA LEU A 361 16.93 -0.08 6.34
C LEU A 361 16.39 0.89 7.40
N ILE A 362 15.79 0.38 8.48
CA ILE A 362 15.30 1.17 9.62
C ILE A 362 16.39 2.06 10.20
N ALA A 363 17.60 1.52 10.39
CA ALA A 363 18.75 2.29 10.83
C ALA A 363 19.15 3.40 9.84
N ARG A 364 19.20 3.07 8.54
CA ARG A 364 19.59 4.01 7.48
C ARG A 364 18.62 5.19 7.36
N ILE A 365 17.34 4.98 7.65
CA ILE A 365 16.30 6.02 7.58
C ILE A 365 15.99 6.67 8.94
N ASN A 366 16.84 6.44 9.94
CA ASN A 366 16.77 7.05 11.27
C ASN A 366 15.47 6.74 12.05
N LEU A 367 14.95 5.51 11.92
CA LEU A 367 13.72 5.09 12.62
C LEU A 367 13.97 4.09 13.77
N GLN A 368 15.23 3.89 14.19
CA GLN A 368 15.58 2.92 15.23
C GLN A 368 14.88 3.19 16.56
N ALA A 369 14.68 4.47 16.90
CA ALA A 369 13.97 4.88 18.11
C ALA A 369 12.55 4.32 18.21
N TYR A 370 11.92 4.00 17.06
CA TYR A 370 10.54 3.53 17.00
C TYR A 370 10.44 2.02 16.71
N GLU A 371 11.54 1.32 16.44
CA GLU A 371 11.53 -0.11 16.06
C GLU A 371 10.91 -1.01 17.14
N GLY A 372 10.99 -0.60 18.41
CA GLY A 372 10.37 -1.27 19.55
C GLY A 372 8.85 -1.10 19.65
N GLN A 373 8.26 -0.11 18.96
CA GLN A 373 6.83 0.18 19.00
C GLN A 373 6.05 -0.87 18.19
N LYS A 374 5.68 -1.96 18.85
CA LYS A 374 4.98 -3.11 18.24
C LYS A 374 3.63 -3.30 18.92
N PRO A 375 2.64 -2.43 18.65
CA PRO A 375 1.31 -2.59 19.23
C PRO A 375 0.73 -3.97 18.88
N ARG A 376 0.20 -4.66 19.89
CA ARG A 376 -0.36 -6.02 19.77
C ARG A 376 -1.87 -6.04 19.92
N GLU A 377 -2.39 -5.16 20.77
CA GLU A 377 -3.81 -4.97 21.00
C GLU A 377 -4.35 -3.93 20.02
N CYS A 378 -5.59 -4.13 19.60
CA CYS A 378 -6.28 -3.21 18.71
C CYS A 378 -7.45 -2.58 19.48
N GLY A 379 -7.36 -1.26 19.71
CA GLY A 379 -8.44 -0.48 20.28
C GLY A 379 -9.51 -0.18 19.23
N GLN A 380 -10.74 0.06 19.68
CA GLN A 380 -11.81 0.58 18.83
C GLN A 380 -11.93 2.09 19.06
N LEU A 381 -12.06 2.85 17.97
CA LEU A 381 -12.34 4.28 18.03
C LEU A 381 -13.56 4.57 17.16
N SER A 382 -14.58 5.15 17.78
CA SER A 382 -15.82 5.59 17.12
C SER A 382 -15.86 7.11 17.15
N PRO A 383 -15.56 7.81 16.04
CA PRO A 383 -15.60 9.26 16.00
C PRO A 383 -17.05 9.77 16.01
N PRO A 384 -17.28 11.03 16.41
CA PRO A 384 -18.60 11.64 16.33
C PRO A 384 -19.08 11.86 14.89
N LEU A 385 -18.14 11.97 13.94
CA LEU A 385 -18.41 12.15 12.52
C LEU A 385 -17.39 11.41 11.65
N VAL A 386 -17.80 11.07 10.44
CA VAL A 386 -16.92 10.55 9.39
C VAL A 386 -17.08 11.37 8.12
N ARG A 387 -15.98 11.59 7.39
CA ARG A 387 -15.96 12.20 6.06
C ARG A 387 -15.43 11.18 5.07
N ILE A 388 -16.31 10.52 4.35
CA ILE A 388 -15.98 9.41 3.44
C ILE A 388 -15.67 9.99 2.06
N PRO A 389 -14.41 9.93 1.57
CA PRO A 389 -14.07 10.43 0.23
C PRO A 389 -14.72 9.56 -0.85
N LEU A 390 -15.24 10.18 -1.91
CA LEU A 390 -15.76 9.47 -3.08
C LEU A 390 -14.64 8.74 -3.83
N LYS A 391 -13.42 9.31 -3.82
CA LYS A 391 -12.21 8.69 -4.37
C LYS A 391 -11.34 8.08 -3.27
N ILE A 392 -11.59 6.81 -2.97
CA ILE A 392 -10.88 6.06 -1.90
C ILE A 392 -9.88 5.03 -2.44
N HIS A 393 -9.67 4.99 -3.75
CA HIS A 393 -8.83 4.01 -4.44
C HIS A 393 -8.27 4.54 -5.78
N ILE A 394 -7.46 3.75 -6.49
CA ILE A 394 -6.75 4.15 -7.73
C ILE A 394 -7.65 4.53 -8.91
N GLY A 395 -8.92 4.11 -8.88
CA GLY A 395 -9.85 4.25 -9.98
C GLY A 395 -10.68 5.53 -9.93
N SER A 396 -11.82 5.51 -10.62
CA SER A 396 -12.78 6.61 -10.68
C SER A 396 -13.56 6.74 -9.36
N PRO A 397 -13.87 7.98 -8.91
CA PRO A 397 -14.69 8.21 -7.73
C PRO A 397 -16.06 7.50 -7.84
N ALA A 398 -16.62 7.09 -6.70
CA ALA A 398 -18.00 6.61 -6.66
C ALA A 398 -18.98 7.78 -6.84
N ARG A 399 -20.15 7.50 -7.42
CA ARG A 399 -21.25 8.47 -7.49
C ARG A 399 -22.07 8.42 -6.19
N PRO A 400 -22.26 9.54 -5.47
CA PRO A 400 -23.10 9.53 -4.27
C PRO A 400 -24.55 9.20 -4.63
N ILE A 401 -25.20 8.39 -3.79
CA ILE A 401 -26.61 7.96 -3.95
C ILE A 401 -27.48 8.31 -2.73
N VAL A 402 -26.99 9.20 -1.89
CA VAL A 402 -27.68 9.76 -0.72
C VAL A 402 -27.70 11.29 -0.81
N ALA A 403 -28.64 11.91 -0.11
CA ALA A 403 -28.80 13.35 -0.01
C ALA A 403 -28.58 13.85 1.43
N VAL A 404 -28.30 15.14 1.57
CA VAL A 404 -28.24 15.80 2.89
C VAL A 404 -29.59 15.66 3.59
N GLY A 405 -29.56 15.23 4.85
CA GLY A 405 -30.75 14.93 5.67
C GLY A 405 -31.11 13.45 5.73
N ASP A 406 -30.56 12.60 4.85
CA ASP A 406 -30.83 11.17 4.88
C ASP A 406 -30.29 10.51 6.16
N VAL A 407 -31.09 9.64 6.75
CA VAL A 407 -30.67 8.79 7.87
C VAL A 407 -30.15 7.46 7.30
N VAL A 408 -28.91 7.12 7.61
CA VAL A 408 -28.24 5.93 7.09
C VAL A 408 -27.91 4.94 8.20
N ALA A 409 -28.02 3.64 7.90
CA ALA A 409 -27.55 2.57 8.77
C ALA A 409 -26.08 2.19 8.47
N LEU A 410 -25.37 1.62 9.44
CA LEU A 410 -24.04 1.07 9.22
C LEU A 410 -24.09 0.01 8.09
N GLY A 411 -23.20 0.15 7.10
CA GLY A 411 -23.14 -0.75 5.95
C GLY A 411 -24.13 -0.44 4.83
N GLN A 412 -25.00 0.56 4.98
CA GLN A 412 -25.90 0.98 3.91
C GLN A 412 -25.08 1.54 2.73
N PRO A 413 -25.39 1.17 1.46
CA PRO A 413 -24.79 1.79 0.30
C PRO A 413 -25.05 3.30 0.26
N ILE A 414 -23.99 4.09 0.08
CA ILE A 414 -24.05 5.56 -0.02
C ILE A 414 -23.37 6.10 -1.28
N GLY A 415 -22.59 5.28 -1.96
CA GLY A 415 -22.00 5.60 -3.25
C GLY A 415 -21.94 4.37 -4.15
N GLU A 416 -22.31 4.58 -5.41
CA GLU A 416 -22.35 3.56 -6.44
C GLU A 416 -21.07 3.61 -7.31
N ALA A 417 -20.51 2.45 -7.61
CA ALA A 417 -19.39 2.32 -8.53
C ALA A 417 -19.77 2.85 -9.93
N GLN A 418 -18.86 3.59 -10.56
CA GLN A 418 -19.01 4.05 -11.95
C GLN A 418 -18.37 3.05 -12.94
N GLU A 419 -18.53 3.30 -14.24
CA GLU A 419 -17.89 2.49 -15.27
C GLU A 419 -16.36 2.45 -15.14
N GLY A 420 -15.77 1.30 -15.50
CA GLY A 420 -14.33 1.06 -15.42
C GLY A 420 -13.86 0.64 -14.02
N LEU A 421 -12.71 1.15 -13.61
CA LEU A 421 -12.13 0.85 -12.30
C LEU A 421 -12.86 1.67 -11.23
N SER A 422 -13.89 1.13 -10.58
CA SER A 422 -14.62 1.78 -9.47
C SER A 422 -15.14 0.75 -8.47
N VAL A 423 -15.51 1.17 -7.25
CA VAL A 423 -16.13 0.31 -6.22
C VAL A 423 -17.21 1.06 -5.44
N ASN A 424 -18.16 0.30 -4.89
CA ASN A 424 -19.20 0.85 -4.03
C ASN A 424 -18.63 1.42 -2.71
N LEU A 425 -19.33 2.42 -2.18
CA LEU A 425 -19.10 3.01 -0.87
C LEU A 425 -20.30 2.76 0.03
N HIS A 426 -20.01 2.53 1.30
CA HIS A 426 -20.99 2.22 2.33
C HIS A 426 -20.80 3.16 3.51
N ALA A 427 -21.90 3.47 4.19
CA ALA A 427 -21.88 4.20 5.45
C ALA A 427 -21.04 3.42 6.47
N SER A 428 -19.98 4.04 6.98
CA SER A 428 -19.07 3.45 7.97
C SER A 428 -19.57 3.61 9.41
N MET A 429 -20.66 4.33 9.60
CA MET A 429 -21.39 4.47 10.86
C MET A 429 -22.88 4.72 10.59
N ALA A 430 -23.73 4.47 11.58
CA ALA A 430 -25.12 4.90 11.54
C ALA A 430 -25.23 6.38 11.93
N GLY A 431 -26.04 7.16 11.23
CA GLY A 431 -26.06 8.61 11.41
C GLY A 431 -26.96 9.35 10.44
N THR A 432 -26.78 10.66 10.38
CA THR A 432 -27.44 11.55 9.41
C THR A 432 -26.40 12.10 8.45
N VAL A 433 -26.69 12.09 7.16
CA VAL A 433 -25.86 12.72 6.14
C VAL A 433 -25.97 14.23 6.28
N THR A 434 -24.89 14.91 6.64
CA THR A 434 -24.88 16.37 6.84
C THR A 434 -24.28 17.12 5.66
N GLU A 435 -23.48 16.45 4.84
CA GLU A 435 -22.83 17.07 3.68
C GLU A 435 -22.65 16.05 2.55
N VAL A 436 -22.90 16.47 1.31
CA VAL A 436 -22.58 15.73 0.09
C VAL A 436 -21.90 16.71 -0.86
N THR A 437 -20.64 16.44 -1.21
CA THR A 437 -19.84 17.26 -2.14
C THR A 437 -19.31 16.39 -3.29
N ASP A 438 -18.68 17.03 -4.28
CA ASP A 438 -17.95 16.33 -5.35
C ASP A 438 -16.75 15.51 -4.82
N TYR A 439 -16.34 15.74 -3.57
CA TYR A 439 -15.16 15.11 -2.96
C TYR A 439 -15.53 13.98 -2.00
N GLY A 440 -16.66 14.08 -1.29
CA GLY A 440 -16.98 13.17 -0.20
C GLY A 440 -18.36 13.38 0.42
N ILE A 441 -18.71 12.46 1.31
CA ILE A 441 -19.96 12.42 2.08
C ILE A 441 -19.62 12.52 3.56
N THR A 442 -20.25 13.45 4.28
CA THR A 442 -20.11 13.59 5.73
C THR A 442 -21.32 12.97 6.43
N ILE A 443 -21.06 12.07 7.39
CA ILE A 443 -22.08 11.44 8.23
C ILE A 443 -21.77 11.78 9.69
N GLU A 444 -22.74 12.37 10.37
CA GLU A 444 -22.67 12.60 11.81
C GLU A 444 -23.41 11.49 12.54
N GLY A 445 -22.74 10.89 13.54
CA GLY A 445 -23.34 9.85 14.36
C GLY A 445 -24.54 10.37 15.14
N LYS A 446 -25.45 9.46 15.48
CA LYS A 446 -26.52 9.73 16.46
C LYS A 446 -25.93 9.82 17.86
N GLY A 447 -25.12 10.85 18.13
CA GLY A 447 -24.77 11.27 19.47
C GLY A 447 -25.95 12.06 20.03
N GLY A 448 -26.59 11.54 21.07
CA GLY A 448 -27.53 12.33 21.85
C GLY A 448 -26.85 13.63 22.26
N THR A 449 -27.54 14.74 22.01
CA THR A 449 -27.29 15.99 22.70
C THR A 449 -27.20 15.70 24.19
N GLN A 450 -25.99 15.64 24.74
CA GLN A 450 -25.79 15.95 26.15
C GLN A 450 -25.97 17.46 26.25
N GLY A 451 -27.22 17.87 26.44
CA GLY A 451 -27.57 19.14 27.05
C GLY A 451 -27.39 19.08 28.55
#